data_AF-A0A4Q3W125-F1
#
_entry.id   AF-A0A4Q3W125-F1
#
_cell.length_a   1.000
_cell.length_b   1.000
_cell.length_c   1.000
_cell.angle_alpha   90.00
_cell.angle_beta   90.00
_cell.angle_gamma   90.00
#
_symmetry.space_group_name_H-M   'P 1'
#
loop_
_entity.id
_entity.type
_entity.pdbx_description
1 polymer ?
#
loop_
_entity_poly.entity_id
_entity_poly.type
_entity_poly.pdbx_seq_one_letter_code
_entity_poly.pdbx_strand_id
1 'polypeptide(L)'
;RSYLQGDPNVKKINAHITKKVADKLEEIFNKDRKAFEEKWDSLGLFVKYGMMTDDKFLEKANKFYVWETTDGAFKTMDEYRTEAEVLQKNKDGKLVVLYTTNPVQQDAYVQQAIARGYKVVKMETIVDAAFINNMELKWENVQFTRVDADITDNLIDKGEDAESVLSAEDTEKLKSLFNFQKEGLNVNVEVKGLSADAPPVVATRPELMRRMKDMAAAGGSMASWYANMPDEVSLTVNGNHSIYRDILSRESEEMREKMVKNLADLALLSQGLLSGNSLTSFINRSVELMEDKSEVKAD
;
A
#
# COMPACT_ATOMS: atom_id res chain seq x y z
N ARG A 1 -10.98 17.30 -37.58
CA ARG A 1 -10.64 17.20 -36.13
C ARG A 1 -9.15 17.39 -35.87
N SER A 2 -8.24 16.69 -36.58
CA SER A 2 -6.77 16.86 -36.42
C SER A 2 -6.26 18.28 -36.72
N TYR A 3 -6.74 18.93 -37.78
CA TYR A 3 -6.30 20.29 -38.19
C TYR A 3 -6.62 21.41 -37.16
N LEU A 4 -7.67 21.23 -36.36
CA LEU A 4 -8.10 22.22 -35.35
C LEU A 4 -7.39 22.04 -34.00
N GLN A 5 -6.84 20.86 -33.70
CA GLN A 5 -6.15 20.60 -32.43
C GLN A 5 -4.79 21.32 -32.34
N GLY A 6 -4.17 21.62 -33.49
CA GLY A 6 -2.93 22.39 -33.57
C GLY A 6 -3.12 23.90 -33.67
N ASP A 7 -4.35 24.38 -33.86
CA ASP A 7 -4.64 25.81 -34.09
C ASP A 7 -4.34 26.64 -32.83
N PRO A 8 -3.46 27.66 -32.92
CA PRO A 8 -3.13 28.54 -31.81
C PRO A 8 -4.35 29.22 -31.15
N ASN A 9 -5.41 29.52 -31.92
CA ASN A 9 -6.64 30.11 -31.40
C ASN A 9 -7.46 29.10 -30.60
N VAL A 10 -7.53 27.84 -31.06
CA VAL A 10 -8.18 26.76 -30.31
C VAL A 10 -7.45 26.50 -28.99
N LYS A 11 -6.10 26.53 -29.00
CA LYS A 11 -5.31 26.45 -27.76
C LYS A 11 -5.61 27.60 -26.79
N LYS A 12 -5.72 28.83 -27.28
CA LYS A 12 -6.09 30.01 -26.45
C LYS A 12 -7.49 29.88 -25.85
N ILE A 13 -8.46 29.43 -26.64
CA ILE A 13 -9.84 29.21 -26.17
C ILE A 13 -9.85 28.12 -25.10
N ASN A 14 -9.18 26.98 -25.33
CA ASN A 14 -9.07 25.90 -24.35
C ASN A 14 -8.45 26.40 -23.04
N ALA A 15 -7.33 27.12 -23.08
CA ALA A 15 -6.70 27.68 -21.89
C ALA A 15 -7.63 28.63 -21.11
N HIS A 16 -8.43 29.44 -21.81
CA HIS A 16 -9.42 30.31 -21.17
C HIS A 16 -10.56 29.51 -20.52
N ILE A 17 -11.06 28.46 -21.19
CA ILE A 17 -12.09 27.57 -20.63
C ILE A 17 -11.56 26.85 -19.39
N THR A 18 -10.37 26.23 -19.47
CA THR A 18 -9.71 25.55 -18.35
C THR A 18 -9.60 26.47 -17.14
N LYS A 19 -9.16 27.72 -17.35
CA LYS A 19 -9.08 28.72 -16.29
C LYS A 19 -10.45 29.01 -15.67
N LYS A 20 -11.49 29.24 -16.48
CA LYS A 20 -12.85 29.52 -16.00
C LYS A 20 -13.45 28.35 -15.22
N VAL A 21 -13.18 27.12 -15.63
CA VAL A 21 -13.62 25.91 -14.92
C VAL A 21 -12.93 25.83 -13.56
N ALA A 22 -11.59 26.00 -13.51
CA ALA A 22 -10.85 26.01 -12.25
C ALA A 22 -11.34 27.12 -11.30
N ASP A 23 -11.52 28.34 -11.81
CA ASP A 23 -12.05 29.47 -11.03
C ASP A 23 -13.45 29.15 -10.45
N LYS A 24 -14.29 28.45 -11.22
CA LYS A 24 -15.64 28.09 -10.77
C LYS A 24 -15.62 27.00 -9.70
N LEU A 25 -14.76 25.99 -9.84
CA LEU A 25 -14.59 24.94 -8.85
C LEU A 25 -14.04 25.51 -7.53
N GLU A 26 -13.04 26.39 -7.60
CA GLU A 26 -12.50 27.13 -6.45
C GLU A 26 -13.60 27.97 -5.77
N GLU A 27 -14.43 28.67 -6.54
CA GLU A 27 -15.56 29.44 -6.01
C GLU A 27 -16.58 28.56 -5.26
N ILE A 28 -16.93 27.39 -5.83
CA ILE A 28 -17.88 26.45 -5.21
C ILE A 28 -17.29 25.88 -3.92
N PHE A 29 -16.03 25.43 -3.96
CA PHE A 29 -15.32 24.91 -2.79
C PHE A 29 -15.29 25.92 -1.64
N ASN A 30 -14.99 27.18 -1.94
CA ASN A 30 -14.92 28.24 -0.92
C ASN A 30 -16.30 28.66 -0.38
N LYS A 31 -17.36 28.57 -1.19
CA LYS A 31 -18.72 28.97 -0.79
C LYS A 31 -19.47 27.88 -0.04
N ASP A 32 -19.34 26.64 -0.51
CA ASP A 32 -20.07 25.48 0.02
C ASP A 32 -19.22 24.22 -0.14
N ARG A 33 -18.22 24.11 0.73
CA ARG A 33 -17.30 22.98 0.77
C ARG A 33 -18.02 21.65 0.91
N LYS A 34 -19.06 21.58 1.75
CA LYS A 34 -19.81 20.35 1.97
C LYS A 34 -20.49 19.86 0.68
N ALA A 35 -21.18 20.75 -0.04
CA ALA A 35 -21.78 20.39 -1.32
C ALA A 35 -20.75 20.06 -2.41
N PHE A 36 -19.52 20.57 -2.30
CA PHE A 36 -18.41 20.19 -3.17
C PHE A 36 -17.92 18.77 -2.87
N GLU A 37 -17.71 18.43 -1.60
CA GLU A 37 -17.28 17.12 -1.11
C GLU A 37 -18.31 16.02 -1.45
N GLU A 38 -19.61 16.27 -1.24
CA GLU A 38 -20.69 15.34 -1.62
C GLU A 38 -20.73 15.01 -3.11
N LYS A 39 -20.12 15.85 -3.96
CA LYS A 39 -20.05 15.65 -5.41
C LYS A 39 -18.67 15.16 -5.86
N TRP A 40 -17.73 14.97 -4.93
CA TRP A 40 -16.35 14.66 -5.26
C TRP A 40 -16.21 13.37 -6.08
N ASP A 41 -17.01 12.34 -5.80
CA ASP A 41 -17.01 11.09 -6.58
C ASP A 41 -17.27 11.33 -8.07
N SER A 42 -18.09 12.31 -8.41
CA SER A 42 -18.42 12.68 -9.79
C SER A 42 -17.42 13.69 -10.39
N LEU A 43 -16.74 14.48 -9.56
CA LEU A 43 -15.86 15.57 -10.01
C LEU A 43 -14.38 15.17 -10.03
N GLY A 44 -13.96 14.33 -9.09
CA GLY A 44 -12.57 14.04 -8.75
C GLY A 44 -11.77 13.50 -9.94
N LEU A 45 -12.37 12.64 -10.77
CA LEU A 45 -11.71 12.13 -11.99
C LEU A 45 -11.33 13.26 -12.94
N PHE A 46 -12.23 14.22 -13.17
CA PHE A 46 -11.99 15.34 -14.08
C PHE A 46 -10.97 16.31 -13.50
N VAL A 47 -11.01 16.55 -12.17
CA VAL A 47 -10.02 17.38 -11.49
C VAL A 47 -8.63 16.74 -11.57
N LYS A 48 -8.50 15.45 -11.24
CA LYS A 48 -7.25 14.67 -11.35
C LYS A 48 -6.70 14.70 -12.78
N TYR A 49 -7.57 14.48 -13.78
CA TYR A 49 -7.19 14.56 -15.19
C TYR A 49 -6.69 15.96 -15.59
N GLY A 50 -7.41 17.02 -15.19
CA GLY A 50 -7.00 18.40 -15.44
C GLY A 50 -5.65 18.73 -14.82
N MET A 51 -5.41 18.29 -13.59
CA MET A 51 -4.14 18.48 -12.87
C MET A 51 -2.96 17.78 -13.55
N MET A 52 -3.18 16.59 -14.12
CA MET A 52 -2.13 15.89 -14.86
C MET A 52 -1.81 16.58 -16.20
N THR A 53 -2.84 17.08 -16.89
CA THR A 53 -2.73 17.49 -18.30
C THR A 53 -2.49 18.98 -18.54
N ASP A 54 -2.78 19.86 -17.57
CA ASP A 54 -2.61 21.31 -17.68
C ASP A 54 -2.02 21.90 -16.40
N ASP A 55 -0.79 22.44 -16.48
CA ASP A 55 -0.08 22.96 -15.31
C ASP A 55 -0.75 24.21 -14.71
N LYS A 56 -1.44 25.03 -15.53
CA LYS A 56 -2.18 26.19 -15.01
C LYS A 56 -3.45 25.76 -14.29
N PHE A 57 -4.08 24.67 -14.74
CA PHE A 57 -5.17 24.06 -13.99
C PHE A 57 -4.65 23.50 -12.67
N LEU A 58 -3.52 22.78 -12.68
CA LEU A 58 -2.89 22.24 -11.48
C LEU A 58 -2.62 23.33 -10.43
N GLU A 59 -1.98 24.44 -10.82
CA GLU A 59 -1.69 25.57 -9.92
C GLU A 59 -2.94 26.06 -9.18
N LYS A 60 -4.09 26.11 -9.86
CA LYS A 60 -5.37 26.50 -9.27
C LYS A 60 -6.01 25.39 -8.47
N ALA A 61 -6.00 24.17 -9.00
CA ALA A 61 -6.60 23.00 -8.40
C ALA A 61 -5.96 22.62 -7.08
N ASN A 62 -4.67 22.92 -6.87
CA ASN A 62 -4.00 22.71 -5.58
C ASN A 62 -4.74 23.34 -4.39
N LYS A 63 -5.56 24.38 -4.61
CA LYS A 63 -6.32 25.07 -3.56
C LYS A 63 -7.64 24.40 -3.16
N PHE A 64 -8.22 23.58 -4.04
CA PHE A 64 -9.55 23.00 -3.85
C PHE A 64 -9.57 21.48 -4.05
N TYR A 65 -8.49 20.90 -4.55
CA TYR A 65 -8.34 19.47 -4.63
C TYR A 65 -8.35 18.88 -3.22
N VAL A 66 -9.16 17.84 -3.03
CA VAL A 66 -9.30 17.14 -1.76
C VAL A 66 -9.02 15.65 -1.95
N TRP A 67 -8.38 15.03 -0.97
CA TRP A 67 -8.43 13.59 -0.81
C TRP A 67 -9.54 13.21 0.14
N GLU A 68 -10.20 12.11 -0.18
CA GLU A 68 -11.01 11.40 0.79
C GLU A 68 -10.08 10.52 1.65
N THR A 69 -10.15 10.64 2.96
CA THR A 69 -9.45 9.77 3.91
C THR A 69 -10.27 8.52 4.21
N THR A 70 -9.64 7.49 4.77
CA THR A 70 -10.32 6.22 5.09
C THR A 70 -11.42 6.35 6.15
N ASP A 71 -11.42 7.43 6.94
CA ASP A 71 -12.48 7.81 7.88
C ASP A 71 -13.63 8.62 7.23
N GLY A 72 -13.57 8.86 5.91
CA GLY A 72 -14.60 9.58 5.15
C GLY A 72 -14.49 11.10 5.21
N ALA A 73 -13.45 11.66 5.84
CA ALA A 73 -13.20 13.10 5.78
C ALA A 73 -12.56 13.50 4.44
N PHE A 74 -12.74 14.75 4.05
CA PHE A 74 -12.09 15.33 2.88
C PHE A 74 -11.05 16.37 3.30
N LYS A 75 -9.83 16.23 2.79
CA LYS A 75 -8.68 17.06 3.17
C LYS A 75 -7.98 17.61 1.95
N THR A 76 -7.70 18.90 1.97
CA THR A 76 -6.78 19.54 1.00
C THR A 76 -5.32 19.15 1.29
N MET A 77 -4.41 19.45 0.36
CA MET A 77 -2.95 19.27 0.56
C MET A 77 -2.45 19.94 1.83
N ASP A 78 -2.85 21.17 2.08
CA ASP A 78 -2.37 21.92 3.23
C ASP A 78 -2.91 21.34 4.55
N GLU A 79 -4.18 20.91 4.57
CA GLU A 79 -4.79 20.28 5.74
C GLU A 79 -4.17 18.92 6.04
N TYR A 80 -4.01 18.07 5.02
CA TYR A 80 -3.36 16.76 5.18
C TYR A 80 -1.93 16.93 5.67
N ARG A 81 -1.16 17.85 5.07
CA ARG A 81 0.21 18.15 5.47
C ARG A 81 0.26 18.59 6.93
N THR A 82 -0.61 19.50 7.35
CA THR A 82 -0.66 20.01 8.73
C THR A 82 -0.91 18.89 9.74
N GLU A 83 -1.79 17.93 9.40
CA GLU A 83 -2.13 16.81 10.30
C GLU A 83 -1.09 15.67 10.27
N ALA A 84 -0.45 15.42 9.13
CA ALA A 84 0.37 14.23 8.91
C ALA A 84 1.88 14.48 9.05
N GLU A 85 2.36 15.72 8.90
CA GLU A 85 3.79 15.99 8.74
C GLU A 85 4.67 15.60 9.94
N VAL A 86 4.10 15.54 11.14
CA VAL A 86 4.82 15.13 12.35
C VAL A 86 5.16 13.65 12.32
N LEU A 87 4.25 12.82 11.79
CA LEU A 87 4.38 11.36 11.82
C LEU A 87 4.85 10.76 10.50
N GLN A 88 4.51 11.41 9.38
CA GLN A 88 4.69 10.88 8.01
C GLN A 88 5.74 11.64 7.19
N LYS A 89 6.75 12.21 7.84
CA LYS A 89 7.99 12.63 7.16
C LYS A 89 9.01 11.49 7.21
N ASN A 90 9.55 11.14 6.05
CA ASN A 90 10.63 10.17 5.96
C ASN A 90 11.99 10.83 6.29
N LYS A 91 13.05 10.03 6.32
CA LYS A 91 14.43 10.47 6.58
C LYS A 91 14.95 11.54 5.62
N ASP A 92 14.40 11.61 4.41
CA ASP A 92 14.74 12.61 3.39
C ASP A 92 13.92 13.91 3.55
N GLY A 93 13.06 14.00 4.56
CA GLY A 93 12.19 15.15 4.82
C GLY A 93 10.97 15.23 3.90
N LYS A 94 10.70 14.22 3.08
CA LYS A 94 9.52 14.16 2.21
C LYS A 94 8.29 13.75 3.01
N LEU A 95 7.16 14.40 2.73
CA LEU A 95 5.86 13.97 3.21
C LEU A 95 5.43 12.71 2.46
N VAL A 96 5.27 11.60 3.18
CA VAL A 96 4.78 10.34 2.64
C VAL A 96 3.26 10.31 2.79
N VAL A 97 2.54 10.37 1.68
CA VAL A 97 1.09 10.22 1.61
C VAL A 97 0.77 8.73 1.54
N LEU A 98 0.25 8.19 2.64
CA LEU A 98 -0.20 6.80 2.68
C LEU A 98 -1.55 6.68 2.00
N TYR A 99 -1.70 5.68 1.13
CA TYR A 99 -2.94 5.47 0.40
C TYR A 99 -3.39 4.01 0.34
N THR A 100 -4.68 3.80 0.10
CA THR A 100 -5.29 2.50 -0.18
C THR A 100 -5.98 2.53 -1.54
N THR A 101 -5.87 1.43 -2.28
CA THR A 101 -6.55 1.24 -3.58
C THR A 101 -7.75 0.30 -3.45
N ASN A 102 -7.89 -0.38 -2.30
CA ASN A 102 -9.01 -1.27 -1.98
C ASN A 102 -9.15 -1.32 -0.46
N PRO A 103 -9.91 -0.40 0.17
CA PRO A 103 -10.07 -0.32 1.62
C PRO A 103 -10.57 -1.61 2.24
N VAL A 104 -11.39 -2.38 1.53
CA VAL A 104 -11.96 -3.65 2.03
C VAL A 104 -10.88 -4.73 2.09
N GLN A 105 -10.15 -4.95 0.99
CA GLN A 105 -9.09 -5.96 0.95
C GLN A 105 -7.87 -5.57 1.79
N GLN A 106 -7.61 -4.27 1.92
CA GLN A 106 -6.44 -3.73 2.61
C GLN A 106 -6.75 -3.28 4.04
N ASP A 107 -7.93 -3.60 4.59
CA ASP A 107 -8.39 -3.10 5.89
C ASP A 107 -7.37 -3.35 7.00
N ALA A 108 -6.81 -4.56 7.10
CA ALA A 108 -5.80 -4.87 8.12
C ALA A 108 -4.59 -3.91 8.09
N TYR A 109 -4.11 -3.54 6.90
CA TYR A 109 -3.00 -2.59 6.73
C TYR A 109 -3.43 -1.15 7.06
N VAL A 110 -4.66 -0.78 6.67
CA VAL A 110 -5.24 0.52 7.01
C VAL A 110 -5.39 0.68 8.52
N GLN A 111 -5.92 -0.33 9.22
CA GLN A 111 -6.08 -0.31 10.67
C GLN A 111 -4.72 -0.21 11.39
N GLN A 112 -3.71 -0.95 10.93
CA GLN A 112 -2.36 -0.85 11.50
C GLN A 112 -1.76 0.56 11.32
N ALA A 113 -1.92 1.16 10.14
CA ALA A 113 -1.48 2.53 9.89
C ALA A 113 -2.23 3.54 10.79
N ILE A 114 -3.55 3.41 10.93
CA ILE A 114 -4.37 4.26 11.81
C ILE A 114 -3.97 4.09 13.28
N ALA A 115 -3.68 2.87 13.73
CA ALA A 115 -3.22 2.60 15.10
C ALA A 115 -1.89 3.30 15.43
N ARG A 116 -1.04 3.53 14.41
CA ARG A 116 0.18 4.36 14.52
C ARG A 116 -0.07 5.86 14.37
N GLY A 117 -1.33 6.28 14.25
CA GLY A 117 -1.73 7.67 14.08
C GLY A 117 -1.55 8.20 12.65
N TYR A 118 -1.25 7.33 11.68
CA TYR A 118 -1.10 7.75 10.29
C TYR A 118 -2.45 8.03 9.64
N LYS A 119 -2.44 8.94 8.68
CA LYS A 119 -3.54 9.33 7.81
C LYS A 119 -3.43 8.58 6.48
N VAL A 120 -4.48 7.86 6.13
CA VAL A 120 -4.55 7.09 4.89
C VAL A 120 -5.62 7.69 3.97
N VAL A 121 -5.27 7.92 2.71
CA VAL A 121 -6.20 8.42 1.68
C VAL A 121 -6.70 7.30 0.75
N LYS A 122 -7.92 7.44 0.24
CA LYS A 122 -8.50 6.53 -0.75
C LYS A 122 -8.11 6.94 -2.17
N MET A 123 -7.57 5.99 -2.93
CA MET A 123 -7.10 6.17 -4.31
C MET A 123 -7.52 4.95 -5.16
N GLU A 124 -8.83 4.71 -5.23
CA GLU A 124 -9.44 3.49 -5.78
C GLU A 124 -9.78 3.57 -7.28
N THR A 125 -9.72 4.76 -7.85
CA THR A 125 -10.19 5.01 -9.23
C THR A 125 -9.12 4.66 -10.25
N ILE A 126 -9.53 4.32 -11.47
CA ILE A 126 -8.62 3.97 -12.58
C ILE A 126 -7.60 5.07 -12.93
N VAL A 127 -7.89 6.33 -12.59
CA VAL A 127 -7.00 7.47 -12.89
C VAL A 127 -5.93 7.66 -11.80
N ASP A 128 -6.10 7.03 -10.64
CA ASP A 128 -5.26 7.29 -9.46
C ASP A 128 -3.82 6.85 -9.62
N ALA A 129 -3.57 5.72 -10.28
CA ALA A 129 -2.20 5.26 -10.54
C ALA A 129 -1.43 6.30 -11.39
N ALA A 130 -2.05 6.80 -12.46
CA ALA A 130 -1.45 7.86 -13.28
C ALA A 130 -1.32 9.17 -12.51
N PHE A 131 -2.32 9.52 -11.71
CA PHE A 131 -2.32 10.74 -10.91
C PHE A 131 -1.18 10.75 -9.90
N ILE A 132 -1.00 9.68 -9.12
CA ILE A 132 0.09 9.53 -8.15
C ILE A 132 1.44 9.72 -8.82
N ASN A 133 1.71 9.00 -9.92
CA ASN A 133 2.97 9.10 -10.64
C ASN A 133 3.24 10.51 -11.19
N ASN A 134 2.20 11.20 -11.68
CA ASN A 134 2.33 12.58 -12.17
C ASN A 134 2.55 13.55 -11.01
N MET A 135 1.83 13.39 -9.91
CA MET A 135 1.89 14.31 -8.80
C MET A 135 3.19 14.21 -8.02
N GLU A 136 3.82 13.04 -7.90
CA GLU A 136 5.18 12.94 -7.30
C GLU A 136 6.24 13.71 -8.09
N LEU A 137 6.06 13.88 -9.40
CA LEU A 137 6.96 14.68 -10.23
C LEU A 137 6.69 16.18 -10.10
N LYS A 138 5.43 16.57 -9.87
CA LYS A 138 4.99 17.96 -9.86
C LYS A 138 4.91 18.58 -8.46
N TRP A 139 4.65 17.79 -7.43
CA TRP A 139 4.61 18.23 -6.04
C TRP A 139 5.96 17.98 -5.37
N GLU A 140 6.60 19.07 -4.95
CA GLU A 140 7.87 18.99 -4.25
C GLU A 140 7.72 18.35 -2.87
N ASN A 141 8.70 17.52 -2.51
CA ASN A 141 8.80 16.88 -1.19
C ASN A 141 7.57 16.03 -0.82
N VAL A 142 6.95 15.38 -1.82
CA VAL A 142 5.86 14.43 -1.63
C VAL A 142 6.27 13.08 -2.20
N GLN A 143 5.93 12.03 -1.49
CA GLN A 143 6.03 10.65 -1.93
C GLN A 143 4.72 9.95 -1.57
N PHE A 144 4.26 9.01 -2.39
CA PHE A 144 3.12 8.17 -2.07
C PHE A 144 3.62 6.76 -1.79
N THR A 145 2.98 6.12 -0.81
CA THR A 145 3.25 4.73 -0.46
C THR A 145 1.92 4.06 -0.17
N ARG A 146 1.65 2.90 -0.77
CA ARG A 146 0.42 2.16 -0.44
C ARG A 146 0.57 1.46 0.89
N VAL A 147 -0.51 1.34 1.64
CA VAL A 147 -0.52 0.75 3.00
C VAL A 147 -0.01 -0.69 3.07
N ASP A 148 -0.05 -1.44 1.97
CA ASP A 148 0.41 -2.83 1.90
C ASP A 148 1.77 -2.98 1.18
N ALA A 149 2.47 -1.87 0.95
CA ALA A 149 3.74 -1.84 0.24
C ALA A 149 4.92 -2.35 1.08
N ASP A 150 4.83 -2.14 2.38
CA ASP A 150 5.79 -2.57 3.40
C ASP A 150 5.04 -2.71 4.73
N ILE A 151 5.73 -3.20 5.77
CA ILE A 151 5.21 -3.21 7.14
C ILE A 151 4.98 -1.78 7.62
N THR A 152 4.03 -1.58 8.54
CA THR A 152 3.66 -0.25 9.04
C THR A 152 4.85 0.54 9.61
N ASP A 153 5.85 -0.14 10.17
CA ASP A 153 7.07 0.47 10.70
C ASP A 153 7.95 1.09 9.61
N ASN A 154 7.94 0.53 8.40
CA ASN A 154 8.78 0.96 7.28
C ASN A 154 8.02 1.78 6.24
N LEU A 155 6.68 1.83 6.30
CA LEU A 155 5.88 2.68 5.41
C LEU A 155 6.37 4.14 5.44
N ILE A 156 6.82 4.59 6.60
CA ILE A 156 7.53 5.85 6.81
C ILE A 156 8.97 5.54 7.23
N ASP A 157 9.87 5.39 6.26
CA ASP A 157 11.29 5.13 6.56
C ASP A 157 11.94 6.33 7.27
N LYS A 158 12.14 6.19 8.58
CA LYS A 158 12.87 7.14 9.44
C LYS A 158 14.34 6.77 9.64
N GLY A 159 14.82 5.69 9.01
CA GLY A 159 16.19 5.19 9.16
C GLY A 159 16.46 4.46 10.47
N GLU A 160 15.42 4.04 11.19
CA GLU A 160 15.53 3.26 12.43
C GLU A 160 15.13 1.82 12.16
N ASP A 161 16.11 0.92 12.01
CA ASP A 161 15.85 -0.52 12.04
C ASP A 161 15.92 -0.99 13.49
N ALA A 162 14.84 -1.61 13.98
CA ALA A 162 14.85 -2.26 15.28
C ALA A 162 15.53 -3.63 15.18
N GLU A 163 16.52 -3.87 16.05
CA GLU A 163 17.23 -5.15 16.09
C GLU A 163 16.30 -6.28 16.55
N SER A 164 16.45 -7.45 15.92
CA SER A 164 15.76 -8.68 16.32
C SER A 164 16.29 -9.16 17.67
N VAL A 165 15.39 -9.59 18.56
CA VAL A 165 15.73 -10.23 19.84
C VAL A 165 16.24 -11.67 19.64
N LEU A 166 16.12 -12.23 18.44
CA LEU A 166 16.63 -13.56 18.10
C LEU A 166 18.14 -13.54 17.86
N SER A 167 18.79 -14.67 18.18
CA SER A 167 20.19 -14.89 17.82
C SER A 167 20.35 -14.95 16.29
N ALA A 168 21.57 -14.71 15.80
CA ALA A 168 21.87 -14.87 14.37
C ALA A 168 21.58 -16.30 13.88
N GLU A 169 21.84 -17.32 14.70
CA GLU A 169 21.54 -18.72 14.37
C GLU A 169 20.03 -18.97 14.25
N ASP A 170 19.23 -18.46 15.19
CA ASP A 170 17.78 -18.65 15.16
C ASP A 170 17.13 -17.87 14.01
N THR A 171 17.71 -16.72 13.67
CA THR A 171 17.32 -15.93 12.49
C THR A 171 17.51 -16.73 11.21
N GLU A 172 18.67 -17.37 11.03
CA GLU A 172 18.95 -18.21 9.86
C GLU A 172 18.06 -19.47 9.81
N LYS A 173 17.81 -20.11 10.98
CA LYS A 173 16.86 -21.24 11.06
C LYS A 173 15.44 -20.83 10.66
N LEU A 174 14.96 -19.67 11.10
CA LEU A 174 13.64 -19.18 10.69
C LEU A 174 13.61 -18.88 9.20
N LYS A 175 14.62 -18.19 8.65
CA LYS A 175 14.70 -17.96 7.20
C LYS A 175 14.62 -19.27 6.41
N SER A 176 15.33 -20.32 6.84
CA SER A 176 15.25 -21.62 6.16
C SER A 176 13.86 -22.26 6.25
N LEU A 177 13.19 -22.15 7.40
CA LEU A 177 11.82 -22.69 7.59
C LEU A 177 10.78 -21.94 6.75
N PHE A 178 11.00 -20.65 6.49
CA PHE A 178 10.14 -19.81 5.66
C PHE A 178 10.49 -19.87 4.16
N ASN A 179 11.55 -20.59 3.75
CA ASN A 179 11.95 -20.73 2.36
C ASN A 179 11.12 -21.81 1.64
N PHE A 180 9.82 -21.55 1.45
CA PHE A 180 8.94 -22.42 0.67
C PHE A 180 8.70 -21.85 -0.73
N GLN A 181 8.76 -22.70 -1.75
CA GLN A 181 8.41 -22.30 -3.11
C GLN A 181 6.90 -22.33 -3.31
N LYS A 182 6.36 -21.32 -3.98
CA LYS A 182 4.98 -21.28 -4.44
C LYS A 182 4.94 -21.02 -5.94
N GLU A 183 4.11 -21.79 -6.64
CA GLU A 183 3.90 -21.57 -8.07
C GLU A 183 3.33 -20.16 -8.33
N GLY A 184 3.97 -19.43 -9.24
CA GLY A 184 3.52 -18.09 -9.66
C GLY A 184 3.86 -16.94 -8.70
N LEU A 185 4.53 -17.20 -7.57
CA LEU A 185 4.89 -16.20 -6.56
C LEU A 185 6.38 -16.26 -6.24
N ASN A 186 7.06 -15.11 -6.35
CA ASN A 186 8.41 -14.94 -5.84
C ASN A 186 8.32 -14.41 -4.41
N VAL A 187 8.63 -15.26 -3.44
CA VAL A 187 8.57 -14.92 -2.02
C VAL A 187 9.97 -14.59 -1.52
N ASN A 188 10.16 -13.36 -1.06
CA ASN A 188 11.36 -12.93 -0.36
C ASN A 188 11.08 -12.91 1.13
N VAL A 189 11.96 -13.52 1.93
CA VAL A 189 11.76 -13.62 3.39
C VAL A 189 12.80 -12.75 4.08
N GLU A 190 12.33 -11.87 4.97
CA GLU A 190 13.17 -11.05 5.83
C GLU A 190 12.75 -11.22 7.28
N VAL A 191 13.72 -11.28 8.20
CA VAL A 191 13.45 -11.31 9.64
C VAL A 191 13.80 -9.94 10.20
N LYS A 192 12.84 -9.26 10.81
CA LYS A 192 13.03 -7.96 11.47
C LYS A 192 12.58 -8.03 12.92
N GLY A 193 13.20 -7.22 13.78
CA GLY A 193 12.72 -7.00 15.13
C GLY A 193 11.56 -6.00 15.11
N LEU A 194 10.32 -6.46 15.19
CA LEU A 194 9.16 -5.55 15.26
C LEU A 194 8.63 -5.46 16.70
N SER A 195 7.61 -4.64 16.90
CA SER A 195 6.90 -4.61 18.18
C SER A 195 6.28 -5.98 18.49
N ALA A 196 6.25 -6.38 19.76
CA ALA A 196 5.79 -7.73 20.15
C ALA A 196 4.29 -7.97 19.89
N ASP A 197 3.52 -6.89 19.76
CA ASP A 197 2.10 -6.86 19.39
C ASP A 197 1.87 -6.86 17.87
N ALA A 198 2.90 -6.66 17.05
CA ALA A 198 2.78 -6.77 15.60
C ALA A 198 2.59 -8.25 15.19
N PRO A 199 1.88 -8.52 14.07
CA PRO A 199 1.68 -9.88 13.60
C PRO A 199 3.00 -10.66 13.46
N PRO A 200 2.99 -11.98 13.65
CA PRO A 200 4.20 -12.81 13.54
C PRO A 200 4.81 -12.78 12.13
N VAL A 201 3.96 -12.72 11.11
CA VAL A 201 4.36 -12.60 9.71
C VAL A 201 3.45 -11.59 9.03
N VAL A 202 4.03 -10.70 8.25
CA VAL A 202 3.30 -9.75 7.40
C VAL A 202 3.72 -9.97 5.96
N ALA A 203 2.74 -10.11 5.06
CA ALA A 203 2.98 -10.19 3.62
C ALA A 203 2.80 -8.82 2.99
N THR A 204 3.78 -8.34 2.23
CA THR A 204 3.74 -7.01 1.62
C THR A 204 4.14 -7.10 0.15
N ARG A 205 3.76 -6.10 -0.64
CA ARG A 205 4.06 -6.03 -2.07
C ARG A 205 4.81 -4.74 -2.39
N PRO A 206 6.12 -4.81 -2.64
CA PRO A 206 6.95 -3.61 -2.81
C PRO A 206 6.35 -2.60 -3.80
N GLU A 207 6.29 -1.34 -3.38
CA GLU A 207 5.66 -0.24 -4.11
C GLU A 207 6.21 -0.10 -5.54
N LEU A 208 7.54 -0.12 -5.67
CA LEU A 208 8.25 0.10 -6.93
C LEU A 208 7.86 -0.95 -7.98
N MET A 209 7.89 -2.22 -7.60
CA MET A 209 7.58 -3.32 -8.52
C MET A 209 6.12 -3.27 -8.96
N ARG A 210 5.21 -2.96 -8.03
CA ARG A 210 3.80 -2.78 -8.34
C ARG A 210 3.58 -1.64 -9.32
N ARG A 211 4.15 -0.45 -9.07
CA ARG A 211 4.02 0.69 -9.98
C ARG A 211 4.63 0.43 -11.34
N MET A 212 5.72 -0.33 -11.39
CA MET A 212 6.33 -0.76 -12.64
C MET A 212 5.39 -1.68 -13.44
N LYS A 213 4.67 -2.60 -12.78
CA LYS A 213 3.63 -3.42 -13.42
C LYS A 213 2.43 -2.58 -13.89
N ASP A 214 1.97 -1.64 -13.08
CA ASP A 214 0.86 -0.73 -13.45
C ASP A 214 1.23 0.12 -14.68
N MET A 215 2.47 0.64 -14.72
CA MET A 215 2.99 1.39 -15.87
C MET A 215 3.14 0.50 -17.12
N ALA A 216 3.61 -0.74 -16.95
CA ALA A 216 3.72 -1.70 -18.03
C ALA A 216 2.35 -2.03 -18.64
N ALA A 217 1.32 -2.25 -17.81
CA ALA A 217 -0.03 -2.53 -18.26
C ALA A 217 -0.65 -1.38 -19.08
N ALA A 218 -0.20 -0.13 -18.86
CA ALA A 218 -0.69 1.06 -19.56
C ALA A 218 -0.09 1.28 -20.97
N GLY A 219 0.97 0.55 -21.37
CA GLY A 219 1.42 0.46 -22.77
C GLY A 219 2.92 0.69 -23.03
N GLY A 220 3.53 -0.24 -23.78
CA GLY A 220 4.91 -0.20 -24.28
C GLY A 220 5.35 -1.58 -24.80
N SER A 221 6.42 -1.68 -25.61
CA SER A 221 6.92 -2.98 -26.10
C SER A 221 7.42 -3.91 -24.97
N MET A 222 7.77 -3.34 -23.81
CA MET A 222 8.14 -4.05 -22.58
C MET A 222 6.94 -4.44 -21.70
N ALA A 223 5.72 -4.03 -22.07
CA ALA A 223 4.50 -4.30 -21.31
C ALA A 223 4.26 -5.80 -21.09
N SER A 224 4.44 -6.58 -22.17
CA SER A 224 4.22 -8.04 -22.14
C SER A 224 5.25 -8.76 -21.25
N TRP A 225 6.47 -8.23 -21.14
CA TRP A 225 7.50 -8.83 -20.28
C TRP A 225 7.19 -8.62 -18.80
N TYR A 226 6.87 -7.39 -18.40
CA TYR A 226 6.53 -7.07 -17.01
C TYR A 226 5.19 -7.64 -16.56
N ALA A 227 4.20 -7.73 -17.46
CA ALA A 227 2.91 -8.34 -17.16
C ALA A 227 3.04 -9.85 -16.90
N ASN A 228 4.00 -10.52 -17.53
CA ASN A 228 4.26 -11.95 -17.33
C ASN A 228 5.27 -12.22 -16.19
N MET A 229 5.78 -11.19 -15.53
CA MET A 229 6.69 -11.37 -14.40
C MET A 229 5.89 -11.86 -13.18
N PRO A 230 6.38 -12.87 -12.43
CA PRO A 230 5.71 -13.34 -11.22
C PRO A 230 5.45 -12.19 -10.24
N ASP A 231 4.41 -12.32 -9.42
CA ASP A 231 4.20 -11.38 -8.33
C ASP A 231 5.28 -11.57 -7.26
N GLU A 232 5.87 -10.46 -6.85
CA GLU A 232 6.86 -10.44 -5.78
C GLU A 232 6.15 -10.09 -4.47
N VAL A 233 6.36 -10.94 -3.47
CA VAL A 233 5.81 -10.78 -2.13
C VAL A 233 6.97 -10.84 -1.16
N SER A 234 7.06 -9.83 -0.29
CA SER A 234 7.96 -9.89 0.86
C SER A 234 7.19 -10.43 2.05
N LEU A 235 7.76 -11.42 2.73
CA LEU A 235 7.31 -11.91 4.02
C LEU A 235 8.25 -11.40 5.09
N THR A 236 7.79 -10.43 5.86
CA THR A 236 8.52 -9.95 7.03
C THR A 236 8.11 -10.76 8.25
N VAL A 237 9.08 -11.48 8.80
CA VAL A 237 8.97 -12.31 10.01
C VAL A 237 9.35 -11.45 11.21
N ASN A 238 8.42 -11.30 12.15
CA ASN A 238 8.65 -10.57 13.40
C ASN A 238 9.43 -11.44 14.39
N GLY A 239 10.75 -11.30 14.44
CA GLY A 239 11.61 -12.08 15.34
C GLY A 239 11.28 -11.90 16.83
N ASN A 240 10.61 -10.80 17.18
CA ASN A 240 10.25 -10.49 18.57
C ASN A 240 8.92 -11.13 19.00
N HIS A 241 8.15 -11.69 18.06
CA HIS A 241 6.87 -12.32 18.37
C HIS A 241 7.07 -13.62 19.16
N SER A 242 6.33 -13.76 20.27
CA SER A 242 6.48 -14.87 21.23
C SER A 242 6.28 -16.26 20.62
N ILE A 243 5.51 -16.36 19.54
CA ILE A 243 5.25 -17.63 18.84
C ILE A 243 6.53 -18.31 18.36
N TYR A 244 7.56 -17.56 17.98
CA TYR A 244 8.80 -18.16 17.48
C TYR A 244 9.61 -18.82 18.57
N ARG A 245 9.48 -18.35 19.82
CA ARG A 245 10.07 -19.04 20.97
C ARG A 245 9.41 -20.39 21.20
N ASP A 246 8.08 -20.47 21.11
CA ASP A 246 7.35 -21.74 21.18
C ASP A 246 7.75 -22.66 20.03
N ILE A 247 7.68 -22.18 18.78
CA ILE A 247 8.05 -22.96 17.58
C ILE A 247 9.48 -23.50 17.69
N LEU A 248 10.46 -22.65 18.00
CA LEU A 248 11.86 -23.07 18.08
C LEU A 248 12.13 -24.07 19.22
N SER A 249 11.30 -24.07 20.27
CA SER A 249 11.40 -25.01 21.39
C SER A 249 10.79 -26.40 21.13
N ARG A 250 10.05 -26.58 20.04
CA ARG A 250 9.46 -27.88 19.67
C ARG A 250 10.53 -28.85 19.18
N GLU A 251 10.48 -30.10 19.66
CA GLU A 251 11.43 -31.14 19.25
C GLU A 251 11.17 -31.64 17.81
N SER A 252 9.90 -31.74 17.42
CA SER A 252 9.52 -32.22 16.08
C SER A 252 9.78 -31.16 15.00
N GLU A 253 10.65 -31.48 14.05
CA GLU A 253 10.92 -30.65 12.88
C GLU A 253 9.71 -30.55 11.95
N GLU A 254 8.97 -31.65 11.76
CA GLU A 254 7.72 -31.65 11.00
C GLU A 254 6.70 -30.68 11.61
N MET A 255 6.62 -30.65 12.95
CA MET A 255 5.71 -29.76 13.65
C MET A 255 6.08 -28.28 13.42
N ARG A 256 7.37 -27.97 13.52
CA ARG A 256 7.89 -26.61 13.27
C ARG A 256 7.58 -26.16 11.85
N GLU A 257 7.82 -27.02 10.86
CA GLU A 257 7.49 -26.73 9.48
C GLU A 257 5.99 -26.48 9.27
N LYS A 258 5.12 -27.32 9.84
CA LYS A 258 3.66 -27.16 9.71
C LYS A 258 3.21 -25.81 10.28
N MET A 259 3.71 -25.43 11.46
CA MET A 259 3.40 -24.15 12.10
C MET A 259 3.88 -22.96 11.27
N VAL A 260 5.14 -22.99 10.82
CA VAL A 260 5.72 -21.91 10.00
C VAL A 260 4.98 -21.75 8.67
N LYS A 261 4.71 -22.84 7.95
CA LYS A 261 3.92 -22.82 6.71
C LYS A 261 2.51 -22.28 6.97
N ASN A 262 1.91 -22.58 8.13
CA ASN A 262 0.60 -22.03 8.49
C ASN A 262 0.64 -20.51 8.71
N LEU A 263 1.66 -20.00 9.40
CA LEU A 263 1.84 -18.55 9.59
C LEU A 263 2.07 -17.83 8.27
N ALA A 264 2.84 -18.43 7.38
CA ALA A 264 3.10 -17.84 6.07
C ALA A 264 1.84 -17.84 5.17
N ASP A 265 1.04 -18.91 5.21
CA ASP A 265 -0.23 -18.96 4.50
C ASP A 265 -1.26 -17.98 5.08
N LEU A 266 -1.30 -17.78 6.40
CA LEU A 266 -2.11 -16.73 7.02
C LEU A 266 -1.73 -15.33 6.50
N ALA A 267 -0.43 -15.04 6.40
CA ALA A 267 0.04 -13.77 5.86
C ALA A 267 -0.38 -13.60 4.38
N LEU A 268 -0.25 -14.63 3.56
CA LEU A 268 -0.66 -14.60 2.16
C LEU A 268 -2.19 -14.52 1.99
N LEU A 269 -2.95 -15.18 2.87
CA LEU A 269 -4.40 -15.08 2.90
C LEU A 269 -4.85 -13.64 3.17
N SER A 270 -4.16 -12.92 4.07
CA SER A 270 -4.46 -11.51 4.35
C SER A 270 -4.31 -10.58 3.12
N GLN A 271 -3.51 -10.99 2.14
CA GLN A 271 -3.33 -10.28 0.87
C GLN A 271 -4.29 -10.77 -0.23
N GLY A 272 -5.10 -11.79 0.04
CA GLY A 272 -5.91 -12.48 -0.96
C GLY A 272 -5.10 -13.30 -1.96
N LEU A 273 -3.85 -13.64 -1.63
CA LEU A 273 -2.91 -14.40 -2.49
C LEU A 273 -2.98 -15.91 -2.26
N LEU A 274 -3.80 -16.37 -1.31
CA LEU A 274 -3.98 -17.79 -1.02
C LEU A 274 -5.28 -18.30 -1.65
N SER A 275 -5.17 -19.12 -2.69
CA SER A 275 -6.31 -19.68 -3.42
C SER A 275 -6.08 -21.11 -3.90
N GLY A 276 -7.13 -21.76 -4.40
CA GLY A 276 -7.07 -23.09 -4.99
C GLY A 276 -6.53 -24.16 -4.04
N ASN A 277 -5.64 -25.02 -4.55
CA ASN A 277 -5.05 -26.11 -3.78
C ASN A 277 -4.29 -25.61 -2.54
N SER A 278 -3.61 -24.46 -2.65
CA SER A 278 -2.88 -23.87 -1.52
C SER A 278 -3.81 -23.50 -0.36
N LEU A 279 -5.01 -23.00 -0.66
CA LEU A 279 -6.02 -22.70 0.35
C LEU A 279 -6.56 -23.99 1.00
N THR A 280 -6.84 -25.02 0.21
CA THR A 280 -7.27 -26.32 0.72
C THR A 280 -6.21 -26.94 1.64
N SER A 281 -4.94 -26.93 1.23
CA SER A 281 -3.83 -27.44 2.06
C SER A 281 -3.66 -26.64 3.35
N PHE A 282 -3.85 -25.32 3.30
CA PHE A 282 -3.83 -24.47 4.49
C PHE A 282 -4.95 -24.82 5.47
N ILE A 283 -6.18 -25.01 4.98
CA ILE A 283 -7.33 -25.37 5.81
C ILE A 283 -7.08 -26.73 6.49
N ASN A 284 -6.70 -27.75 5.73
CA ASN A 284 -6.43 -29.09 6.28
C ASN A 284 -5.32 -29.04 7.34
N ARG A 285 -4.21 -28.35 7.04
CA ARG A 285 -3.09 -28.20 7.98
C ARG A 285 -3.49 -27.42 9.23
N SER A 286 -4.35 -26.40 9.10
CA SER A 286 -4.88 -25.67 10.25
C SER A 286 -5.74 -26.55 11.14
N VAL A 287 -6.55 -27.46 10.57
CA VAL A 287 -7.33 -28.44 11.33
C VAL A 287 -6.40 -29.42 12.04
N GLU A 288 -5.43 -30.02 11.35
CA GLU A 288 -4.43 -30.91 11.96
C GLU A 288 -3.71 -30.24 13.14
N LEU A 289 -3.27 -28.99 12.96
CA LEU A 289 -2.61 -28.18 13.99
C LEU A 289 -3.48 -27.92 15.23
N MET A 290 -4.81 -27.91 15.07
CA MET A 290 -5.75 -27.72 16.17
C MET A 290 -6.04 -29.03 16.90
N GLU A 291 -6.08 -30.16 16.18
CA GLU A 291 -6.27 -31.49 16.74
C GLU A 291 -5.05 -31.94 17.56
N ASP A 292 -3.84 -31.65 17.08
CA ASP A 292 -2.58 -32.03 17.72
C ASP A 292 -2.33 -31.30 19.06
N LYS A 293 -2.99 -30.14 19.28
CA LYS A 293 -2.96 -29.46 20.59
C LYS A 293 -3.65 -30.25 21.71
N SER A 294 -4.41 -31.28 21.38
CA SER A 294 -5.10 -32.13 22.37
C SER A 294 -4.17 -33.13 23.08
N GLU A 295 -2.95 -33.37 22.58
CA GLU A 295 -1.98 -34.26 23.23
C GLU A 295 -1.09 -33.54 24.26
N VAL A 296 -1.08 -32.20 24.28
CA VAL A 296 -0.31 -31.42 25.28
C VAL A 296 -1.20 -31.06 26.48
N LYS A 297 -1.57 -32.09 27.26
CA LYS A 297 -1.77 -32.12 28.72
C LYS A 297 -2.69 -33.26 29.13
N ALA A 298 -2.10 -34.41 29.40
CA ALA A 298 -2.58 -35.36 30.40
C ALA A 298 -1.38 -35.73 31.29
N ASP A 299 -1.02 -34.82 32.19
CA ASP A 299 -0.26 -35.08 33.42
C ASP A 299 -0.64 -34.02 34.46
#